data_AF-A0A2V6SNE1-F1
#
_entry.id   AF-A0A2V6SNE1-F1
#
_cell.length_a   1.000
_cell.length_b   1.000
_cell.length_c   1.000
_cell.angle_alpha   90.00
_cell.angle_beta   90.00
_cell.angle_gamma   90.00
#
_symmetry.space_group_name_H-M   'P 1'
#
loop_
_entity.id
_entity.type
_entity.pdbx_description
1 polymer ?
#
loop_
_entity_poly.entity_id
_entity_poly.type
_entity_poly.pdbx_seq_one_letter_code
_entity_poly.pdbx_strand_id
1 'polypeptide(L)'
;LPYLRPILTFTNDTLPRAPTASGGRCHDLLGSRCDPYLYKLQNASEFNLTCHNNLARAIAPYHLTEFDVHDVLNIFQITGLDPENEIYFTEPSPAKKGDFLEFFAEIDLLCAISNCPGGDLSIPGRGPDRGDPLPTCKPLGIEVYDVDPALLEGWRSPEPVQLSASVY
;
A
#
# COMPACT_ATOMS: atom_id res chain seq x y z
N LEU A 1 7.55 7.37 20.36
CA LEU A 1 8.05 7.16 18.98
C LEU A 1 9.50 6.63 19.00
N PRO A 2 9.75 5.37 19.42
CA PRO A 2 11.12 4.88 19.56
C PRO A 2 11.78 4.44 18.24
N TYR A 3 11.01 4.26 17.15
CA TYR A 3 11.49 3.70 15.89
C TYR A 3 11.30 4.62 14.67
N LEU A 4 10.90 5.89 14.88
CA LEU A 4 10.67 6.79 13.75
C LEU A 4 11.98 7.10 13.03
N ARG A 5 12.07 6.65 11.78
CA ARG A 5 13.16 6.89 10.81
C ARG A 5 12.67 6.57 9.39
N PRO A 6 13.35 7.02 8.34
CA PRO A 6 13.10 6.53 6.98
C PRO A 6 13.30 5.02 6.90
N ILE A 7 12.39 4.33 6.20
CA ILE A 7 12.48 2.87 5.93
C ILE A 7 12.65 2.58 4.44
N LEU A 8 11.98 3.36 3.60
CA LEU A 8 11.98 3.28 2.14
C LEU A 8 11.95 4.70 1.59
N THR A 9 12.72 4.96 0.54
CA THR A 9 12.73 6.23 -0.19
C THR A 9 12.32 5.99 -1.63
N PHE A 10 11.32 6.71 -2.14
CA PHE A 10 10.89 6.60 -3.54
C PHE A 10 12.00 7.15 -4.44
N THR A 11 12.51 6.33 -5.36
CA THR A 11 13.54 6.74 -6.34
C THR A 11 12.93 7.00 -7.71
N ASN A 12 11.86 6.27 -8.03
CA ASN A 12 11.17 6.42 -9.31
C ASN A 12 9.69 6.05 -9.19
N ASP A 13 8.86 6.73 -9.97
CA ASP A 13 7.42 6.49 -10.09
C ASP A 13 7.02 6.83 -11.52
N THR A 14 6.55 5.82 -12.27
CA THR A 14 6.16 6.02 -13.68
C THR A 14 4.78 6.66 -13.83
N LEU A 15 3.98 6.72 -12.76
CA LEU A 15 2.63 7.26 -12.80
C LEU A 15 2.57 8.78 -12.62
N PRO A 16 1.50 9.43 -13.10
CA PRO A 16 1.36 10.88 -12.97
C PRO A 16 1.27 11.33 -11.51
N ARG A 17 2.08 12.33 -11.14
CA ARG A 17 2.03 12.98 -9.82
C ARG A 17 0.90 14.01 -9.68
N ALA A 18 0.37 14.47 -10.81
CA ALA A 18 -0.72 15.42 -10.85
C ALA A 18 -2.02 14.76 -10.34
N PRO A 19 -2.86 15.48 -9.59
CA PRO A 19 -4.17 14.99 -9.24
C PRO A 19 -5.02 14.67 -10.48
N THR A 20 -5.96 13.73 -10.34
CA THR A 20 -7.04 13.55 -11.30
C THR A 20 -7.98 14.75 -11.30
N ALA A 21 -8.93 14.78 -12.24
CA ALA A 21 -9.93 15.86 -12.30
C ALA A 21 -10.77 15.97 -11.01
N SER A 22 -10.97 14.86 -10.30
CA SER A 22 -11.68 14.79 -9.03
C SER A 22 -10.78 15.08 -7.82
N GLY A 23 -9.49 15.35 -8.03
CA GLY A 23 -8.50 15.60 -6.98
C GLY A 23 -7.85 14.34 -6.42
N GLY A 24 -8.10 13.16 -7.00
CA GLY A 24 -7.51 11.90 -6.57
C GLY A 24 -6.01 11.83 -6.87
N ARG A 25 -5.25 11.11 -6.05
CA ARG A 25 -3.81 10.91 -6.20
C ARG A 25 -3.45 9.44 -6.09
N CYS A 26 -2.38 9.04 -6.79
CA CYS A 26 -1.87 7.68 -6.77
C CYS A 26 -1.01 7.39 -5.53
N HIS A 27 -0.95 6.12 -5.13
CA HIS A 27 -0.17 5.61 -3.99
C HIS A 27 -0.72 6.06 -2.64
N ASP A 28 -1.92 5.56 -2.33
CA ASP A 28 -2.71 6.00 -1.18
C ASP A 28 -2.14 5.56 0.19
N LEU A 29 -2.23 6.47 1.16
CA LEU A 29 -1.90 6.27 2.58
C LEU A 29 -3.09 6.61 3.50
N LEU A 30 -4.25 7.00 2.95
CA LEU A 30 -5.46 7.33 3.72
C LEU A 30 -6.25 6.08 4.09
N GLY A 31 -6.32 5.09 3.18
CA GLY A 31 -6.98 3.81 3.43
C GLY A 31 -6.09 2.84 4.21
N SER A 32 -6.71 1.96 5.00
CA SER A 32 -6.00 0.92 5.75
C SER A 32 -5.64 -0.27 4.86
N ARG A 33 -6.62 -1.13 4.54
CA ARG A 33 -6.57 -2.29 3.64
C ARG A 33 -7.96 -2.91 3.54
N CYS A 34 -8.27 -3.63 2.46
CA CYS A 34 -9.48 -4.45 2.47
C CYS A 34 -9.33 -5.61 3.46
N ASP A 35 -10.39 -5.87 4.21
CA ASP A 35 -10.34 -6.61 5.47
C ASP A 35 -11.58 -7.50 5.63
N PRO A 36 -11.43 -8.78 6.07
CA PRO A 36 -12.53 -9.74 6.10
C PRO A 36 -13.59 -9.35 7.13
N TYR A 37 -13.20 -8.67 8.21
CA TYR A 37 -14.09 -8.23 9.28
C TYR A 37 -15.04 -7.14 8.76
N LEU A 38 -14.54 -6.23 7.91
CA LEU A 38 -15.39 -5.24 7.26
C LEU A 38 -16.38 -5.86 6.26
N TYR A 39 -15.97 -6.89 5.52
CA TYR A 39 -16.89 -7.62 4.64
C TYR A 39 -17.98 -8.36 5.43
N LYS A 40 -17.60 -8.98 6.55
CA LYS A 40 -18.56 -9.64 7.45
C LYS A 40 -19.54 -8.65 8.08
N LEU A 41 -19.05 -7.49 8.53
CA LEU A 41 -19.88 -6.45 9.13
C LEU A 41 -20.88 -5.85 8.14
N GLN A 42 -20.45 -5.55 6.91
CA GLN A 42 -21.28 -4.83 5.95
C GLN A 42 -22.23 -5.74 5.16
N ASN A 43 -21.79 -6.95 4.82
CA ASN A 43 -22.51 -7.81 3.86
C ASN A 43 -22.85 -9.20 4.41
N ALA A 44 -22.56 -9.48 5.69
CA ALA A 44 -22.64 -10.83 6.27
C ALA A 44 -21.91 -11.90 5.45
N SER A 45 -20.91 -11.49 4.66
CA SER A 45 -20.17 -12.35 3.74
C SER A 45 -18.90 -12.87 4.42
N GLU A 46 -18.62 -14.15 4.25
CA GLU A 46 -17.38 -14.76 4.69
C GLU A 46 -16.41 -14.83 3.51
N PHE A 47 -15.56 -13.81 3.41
CA PHE A 47 -14.57 -13.69 2.34
C PHE A 47 -13.15 -13.59 2.92
N ASN A 48 -12.33 -14.60 2.63
CA ASN A 48 -11.00 -14.80 3.25
C ASN A 48 -9.82 -14.54 2.29
N LEU A 49 -10.06 -13.90 1.14
CA LEU A 49 -9.04 -13.53 0.14
C LEU A 49 -8.90 -12.00 0.07
N THR A 50 -8.82 -11.37 1.23
CA THR A 50 -8.60 -9.93 1.39
C THR A 50 -7.13 -9.58 1.49
N CYS A 51 -6.77 -8.30 1.28
CA CYS A 51 -5.40 -7.83 1.49
C CYS A 51 -4.90 -8.13 2.89
N HIS A 52 -5.76 -7.92 3.90
CA HIS A 52 -5.46 -8.29 5.27
C HIS A 52 -5.05 -9.78 5.39
N ASN A 53 -5.88 -10.71 4.91
CA ASN A 53 -5.58 -12.15 5.04
C ASN A 53 -4.37 -12.56 4.20
N ASN A 54 -4.20 -11.96 3.02
CA ASN A 54 -3.07 -12.25 2.15
C ASN A 54 -1.75 -11.83 2.80
N LEU A 55 -1.71 -10.64 3.42
CA LEU A 55 -0.53 -10.15 4.15
C LEU A 55 -0.23 -11.01 5.38
N ALA A 56 -1.25 -11.34 6.19
CA ALA A 56 -1.06 -12.22 7.36
C ALA A 56 -0.47 -13.59 6.96
N ARG A 57 -0.93 -14.18 5.85
CA ARG A 57 -0.37 -15.42 5.32
C ARG A 57 1.06 -15.24 4.78
N ALA A 58 1.35 -14.10 4.15
CA ALA A 58 2.66 -13.83 3.57
C ALA A 58 3.76 -13.67 4.64
N ILE A 59 3.43 -13.09 5.80
CA ILE A 59 4.38 -12.84 6.89
C ILE A 59 4.49 -14.02 7.88
N ALA A 60 3.52 -14.94 7.90
CA ALA A 60 3.51 -16.08 8.82
C ALA A 60 4.79 -16.95 8.80
N PRO A 61 5.46 -17.20 7.64
CA PRO A 61 6.74 -17.91 7.60
C PRO A 61 7.88 -17.23 8.38
N TYR A 62 7.75 -15.93 8.68
CA TYR A 62 8.71 -15.14 9.46
C TYR A 62 8.32 -15.06 10.95
N HIS A 63 7.44 -15.95 11.42
CA HIS A 63 6.95 -16.03 12.80
C HIS A 63 6.18 -14.78 13.26
N LEU A 64 5.66 -14.01 12.30
CA LEU A 64 4.76 -12.89 12.54
C LEU A 64 3.31 -13.34 12.47
N THR A 65 2.44 -12.54 13.07
CA THR A 65 1.01 -12.83 13.22
C THR A 65 0.17 -11.73 12.55
N GLU A 66 -1.15 -11.92 12.55
CA GLU A 66 -2.10 -10.92 12.07
C GLU A 66 -1.90 -9.53 12.74
N PHE A 67 -1.46 -9.51 14.00
CA PHE A 67 -1.21 -8.28 14.75
C PHE A 67 -0.02 -7.47 14.23
N ASP A 68 0.85 -8.09 13.44
CA ASP A 68 2.00 -7.44 12.81
C ASP A 68 1.63 -6.84 11.43
N VAL A 69 0.42 -7.11 10.91
CA VAL A 69 -0.11 -6.48 9.70
C VAL A 69 -0.60 -5.06 10.05
N HIS A 70 0.11 -4.07 9.53
CA HIS A 70 -0.21 -2.65 9.68
C HIS A 70 -1.01 -2.10 8.49
N ASP A 71 -1.41 -0.83 8.59
CA ASP A 71 -1.99 -0.09 7.46
C ASP A 71 -0.98 0.03 6.33
N VAL A 72 -1.47 0.01 5.08
CA VAL A 72 -0.63 -0.27 3.91
C VAL A 72 -0.33 0.98 3.10
N LEU A 73 0.74 0.90 2.30
CA LEU A 73 0.88 1.73 1.11
C LEU A 73 0.07 1.09 -0.02
N ASN A 74 -1.03 1.73 -0.44
CA ASN A 74 -1.87 1.24 -1.52
C ASN A 74 -1.26 1.62 -2.88
N ILE A 75 -0.28 0.83 -3.32
CA ILE A 75 0.45 1.03 -4.57
C ILE A 75 -0.52 0.97 -5.77
N PHE A 76 -0.42 1.93 -6.69
CA PHE A 76 -1.25 2.10 -7.89
C PHE A 76 -2.72 2.48 -7.65
N GLN A 77 -3.18 2.53 -6.40
CA GLN A 77 -4.53 2.95 -6.08
C GLN A 77 -4.66 4.47 -6.18
N ILE A 78 -5.72 4.95 -6.85
CA ILE A 78 -6.10 6.38 -6.81
C ILE A 78 -7.16 6.59 -5.75
N THR A 79 -6.91 7.54 -4.86
CA THR A 79 -7.86 7.94 -3.82
C THR A 79 -7.86 9.45 -3.65
N GLY A 80 -8.95 9.96 -3.09
CA GLY A 80 -9.04 11.34 -2.67
C GLY A 80 -10.09 11.51 -1.60
N LEU A 81 -10.16 12.72 -1.07
CA LEU A 81 -11.27 13.19 -0.26
C LEU A 81 -12.07 14.16 -1.11
N ASP A 82 -13.36 13.91 -1.23
CA ASP A 82 -14.28 14.86 -1.84
C ASP A 82 -14.18 16.20 -1.11
N PRO A 83 -13.81 17.31 -1.79
CA PRO A 83 -13.62 18.60 -1.13
C PRO A 83 -14.90 19.19 -0.53
N GLU A 84 -16.10 18.75 -0.96
CA GLU A 84 -17.36 19.26 -0.42
C GLU A 84 -17.85 18.47 0.80
N ASN A 85 -17.81 17.13 0.73
CA ASN A 85 -18.37 16.27 1.77
C ASN A 85 -17.31 15.57 2.63
N GLU A 86 -16.03 15.75 2.33
CA GLU A 86 -14.88 15.08 2.96
C GLU A 86 -14.98 13.55 2.92
N ILE A 87 -15.68 13.02 1.91
CA ILE A 87 -15.89 11.58 1.73
C ILE A 87 -14.72 10.99 0.95
N TYR A 88 -14.14 9.92 1.49
CA TYR A 88 -13.13 9.12 0.79
C TYR A 88 -13.72 8.48 -0.46
N PHE A 89 -13.04 8.65 -1.59
CA PHE A 89 -13.38 7.99 -2.85
C PHE A 89 -12.17 7.29 -3.44
N THR A 90 -12.46 6.36 -4.36
CA THR A 90 -11.47 5.65 -5.16
C THR A 90 -11.78 5.82 -6.64
N GLU A 91 -10.75 5.87 -7.47
CA GLU A 91 -10.89 5.89 -8.93
C GLU A 91 -10.15 4.70 -9.57
N PRO A 92 -10.50 4.32 -10.81
CA PRO A 92 -9.78 3.27 -11.52
C PRO A 92 -8.28 3.59 -11.61
N SER A 93 -7.45 2.59 -11.31
CA SER A 93 -6.00 2.72 -11.42
C SER A 93 -5.59 3.05 -12.87
N PRO A 94 -4.67 4.00 -13.09
CA PRO A 94 -4.17 4.32 -14.41
C PRO A 94 -3.05 3.38 -14.85
N ALA A 95 -2.58 2.51 -13.94
CA ALA A 95 -1.42 1.66 -14.13
C ALA A 95 -1.62 0.67 -15.28
N LYS A 96 -0.58 0.54 -16.10
CA LYS A 96 -0.51 -0.39 -17.22
C LYS A 96 0.66 -1.35 -17.00
N LYS A 97 0.68 -2.42 -17.79
CA LYS A 97 1.82 -3.34 -17.80
C LYS A 97 3.09 -2.57 -18.12
N GLY A 98 4.07 -2.63 -17.22
CA GLY A 98 5.35 -1.93 -17.34
C GLY A 98 5.45 -0.66 -16.48
N ASP A 99 4.34 -0.17 -15.92
CA ASP A 99 4.40 0.85 -14.87
C ASP A 99 4.98 0.26 -13.59
N PHE A 100 5.79 1.05 -12.88
CA PHE A 100 6.44 0.63 -11.66
C PHE A 100 6.62 1.79 -10.68
N LEU A 101 6.73 1.40 -9.40
CA LEU A 101 7.16 2.27 -8.32
C LEU A 101 8.44 1.66 -7.74
N GLU A 102 9.50 2.45 -7.69
CA GLU A 102 10.84 2.01 -7.27
C GLU A 102 11.23 2.68 -5.97
N PHE A 103 11.93 1.92 -5.13
CA PHE A 103 12.35 2.35 -3.81
C PHE A 103 13.80 2.00 -3.57
N PHE A 104 14.48 2.87 -2.85
CA PHE A 104 15.71 2.55 -2.14
C PHE A 104 15.36 2.09 -0.71
N ALA A 105 15.86 0.92 -0.32
CA ALA A 105 15.72 0.38 1.04
C ALA A 105 16.75 1.04 1.96
N GLU A 106 16.27 1.87 2.89
CA GLU A 106 17.14 2.63 3.80
C GLU A 106 17.69 1.75 4.94
N ILE A 107 16.96 0.69 5.26
CA ILE A 107 17.29 -0.33 6.26
C ILE A 107 17.05 -1.72 5.66
N ASP A 108 17.45 -2.78 6.36
CA ASP A 108 17.03 -4.14 6.00
C ASP A 108 15.52 -4.29 6.21
N LEU A 109 14.82 -4.87 5.22
CA LEU A 109 13.36 -4.94 5.21
C LEU A 109 12.85 -6.35 4.95
N LEU A 110 11.73 -6.65 5.62
CA LEU A 110 10.80 -7.69 5.21
C LEU A 110 9.63 -7.01 4.48
N CYS A 111 9.52 -7.23 3.17
CA CYS A 111 8.44 -6.68 2.36
C CYS A 111 7.39 -7.76 2.07
N ALA A 112 6.12 -7.46 2.40
CA ALA A 112 4.98 -8.29 2.02
C ALA A 112 4.06 -7.50 1.08
N ILE A 113 3.62 -8.13 -0.01
CA ILE A 113 2.69 -7.54 -0.98
C ILE A 113 1.43 -8.40 -1.06
N SER A 114 0.27 -7.74 -1.20
CA SER A 114 -0.97 -8.40 -1.56
C SER A 114 -1.48 -7.84 -2.87
N ASN A 115 -1.77 -8.72 -3.83
CA ASN A 115 -2.57 -8.34 -4.97
C ASN A 115 -4.03 -8.16 -4.52
N CYS A 116 -4.55 -6.94 -4.58
CA CYS A 116 -5.87 -6.62 -4.05
C CYS A 116 -6.97 -7.35 -4.84
N PRO A 117 -7.93 -8.03 -4.17
CA PRO A 117 -9.07 -8.64 -4.85
C PRO A 117 -10.01 -7.60 -5.48
N GLY A 118 -9.86 -6.31 -5.13
CA GLY A 118 -10.56 -5.19 -5.78
C GLY A 118 -10.02 -4.84 -7.18
N GLY A 119 -8.94 -5.49 -7.61
CA GLY A 119 -8.34 -5.28 -8.92
C GLY A 119 -7.89 -3.84 -9.13
N ASP A 120 -8.21 -3.30 -10.30
CA ASP A 120 -7.93 -1.90 -10.66
C ASP A 120 -8.97 -0.90 -10.14
N LEU A 121 -9.97 -1.34 -9.37
CA LEU A 121 -11.09 -0.52 -8.85
C LEU A 121 -12.00 0.08 -9.93
N SER A 122 -11.94 -0.40 -11.17
CA SER A 122 -12.89 -0.01 -12.23
C SER A 122 -14.29 -0.63 -12.04
N ILE A 123 -14.38 -1.70 -11.27
CA ILE A 123 -15.64 -2.34 -10.88
C ILE A 123 -15.86 -2.07 -9.38
N PRO A 124 -16.94 -1.36 -8.99
CA PRO A 124 -17.22 -1.10 -7.60
C PRO A 124 -17.39 -2.41 -6.80
N GLY A 125 -16.64 -2.56 -5.71
CA GLY A 125 -16.81 -3.69 -4.79
C GLY A 125 -17.94 -3.50 -3.77
N ARG A 126 -18.54 -2.31 -3.71
CA ARG A 126 -19.58 -1.92 -2.75
C ARG A 126 -20.63 -1.02 -3.43
N GLY A 127 -21.80 -0.89 -2.82
CA GLY A 127 -22.88 -0.03 -3.31
C GLY A 127 -23.89 -0.74 -4.23
N PRO A 128 -24.85 0.02 -4.79
CA PRO A 128 -25.90 -0.50 -5.67
C PRO A 128 -25.34 -1.05 -6.98
N ASP A 129 -24.27 -0.43 -7.51
CA ASP A 129 -23.63 -0.80 -8.77
C ASP A 129 -22.48 -1.81 -8.60
N ARG A 130 -22.47 -2.56 -7.49
CA ARG A 130 -21.40 -3.50 -7.19
C ARG A 130 -21.32 -4.62 -8.22
N GLY A 131 -20.10 -5.00 -8.60
CA GLY A 131 -19.81 -6.12 -9.50
C GLY A 131 -18.75 -7.06 -8.93
N ASP A 132 -18.31 -8.01 -9.75
CA ASP A 132 -17.14 -8.86 -9.45
C ASP A 132 -15.87 -8.19 -9.97
N PRO A 133 -14.97 -7.70 -9.08
CA PRO A 133 -13.71 -7.08 -9.49
C PRO A 133 -12.61 -8.07 -9.87
N LEU A 134 -12.75 -9.37 -9.58
CA LEU A 134 -11.69 -10.37 -9.83
C LEU A 134 -11.17 -10.40 -11.28
N PRO A 135 -12.00 -10.20 -12.34
CA PRO A 135 -11.51 -10.13 -13.71
C PRO A 135 -10.54 -8.96 -13.98
N THR A 136 -10.55 -7.91 -13.16
CA THR A 136 -9.66 -6.75 -13.30
C THR A 136 -8.38 -6.90 -12.49
N CYS A 137 -8.28 -7.91 -11.60
CA CYS A 137 -7.03 -8.25 -10.91
C CYS A 137 -5.93 -8.64 -11.91
N LYS A 138 -4.74 -8.06 -11.71
CA LYS A 138 -3.53 -8.35 -12.49
C LYS A 138 -2.41 -8.78 -11.54
N PRO A 139 -1.52 -9.71 -11.93
CA PRO A 139 -0.37 -10.05 -11.09
C PRO A 139 0.55 -8.84 -10.90
N LEU A 140 1.15 -8.74 -9.72
CA LEU A 140 2.20 -7.77 -9.40
C LEU A 140 3.55 -8.47 -9.34
N GLY A 141 4.57 -7.86 -9.93
CA GLY A 141 5.96 -8.33 -9.86
C GLY A 141 6.74 -7.55 -8.81
N ILE A 142 7.75 -8.19 -8.22
CA ILE A 142 8.76 -7.56 -7.38
C ILE A 142 10.12 -7.94 -7.96
N GLU A 143 10.96 -6.94 -8.17
CA GLU A 143 12.34 -7.11 -8.57
C GLU A 143 13.22 -6.45 -7.50
N VAL A 144 14.33 -7.10 -7.14
CA VAL A 144 15.28 -6.62 -6.14
C VAL A 144 16.62 -6.47 -6.82
N TYR A 145 17.22 -5.30 -6.68
CA TYR A 145 18.48 -4.92 -7.32
C TYR A 145 19.51 -4.54 -6.27
N ASP A 146 20.74 -4.98 -6.46
CA ASP A 146 21.88 -4.42 -5.73
C ASP A 146 22.29 -3.08 -6.36
N VAL A 147 22.63 -2.12 -5.50
CA VAL A 147 23.17 -0.82 -5.92
C VAL A 147 24.68 -0.94 -6.07
N ASP A 148 25.26 -0.25 -7.06
CA ASP A 148 26.72 -0.11 -7.16
C ASP A 148 27.27 0.45 -5.83
N PRO A 149 28.18 -0.27 -5.13
CA PRO A 149 28.72 0.18 -3.85
C PRO A 149 29.33 1.59 -3.88
N ALA A 150 29.83 2.04 -5.04
CA ALA A 150 30.36 3.39 -5.20
C ALA A 150 29.29 4.48 -5.01
N LEU A 151 28.02 4.20 -5.35
CA LEU A 151 26.90 5.13 -5.12
C LEU A 151 26.52 5.25 -3.64
N LEU A 152 26.97 4.31 -2.80
CA LEU A 152 26.74 4.31 -1.35
C LEU A 152 27.91 4.94 -0.58
N GLU A 153 28.90 5.51 -1.26
CA GLU A 153 30.03 6.16 -0.58
C GLU A 153 29.54 7.33 0.30
N GLY A 154 29.80 7.23 1.60
CA GLY A 154 29.37 8.22 2.59
C GLY A 154 27.91 8.10 3.04
N TRP A 155 27.08 7.28 2.39
CA TRP A 155 25.74 6.97 2.87
C TRP A 155 25.79 6.12 4.14
N ARG A 156 24.80 6.30 5.02
CA ARG A 156 24.62 5.51 6.24
C ARG A 156 23.14 5.24 6.44
N SER A 157 22.82 3.99 6.77
CA SER A 157 21.47 3.60 7.17
C SER A 157 20.96 4.50 8.32
N PRO A 158 19.72 4.99 8.28
CA PRO A 158 19.22 5.93 9.26
C PRO A 158 18.96 5.25 10.61
N GLU A 159 19.32 5.97 11.67
CA GLU A 159 19.04 5.56 13.04
C GLU A 159 17.67 6.06 13.52
N PRO A 160 17.00 5.34 14.45
CA PRO A 160 15.77 5.82 15.05
C PRO A 160 15.95 7.15 15.78
N VAL A 161 14.91 7.97 15.78
CA VAL A 161 14.89 9.24 16.53
C VAL A 161 15.24 9.04 18.00
N GLN A 162 16.18 9.83 18.50
CA GLN A 162 16.55 9.89 19.91
C GLN A 162 15.85 11.08 20.56
N LEU A 163 14.78 10.84 21.31
CA LEU A 163 14.10 11.87 22.08
C LEU A 163 14.72 11.97 23.47
N SER A 164 14.98 13.20 23.94
CA SER A 164 15.44 13.40 25.31
C SER A 164 14.34 13.06 26.32
N ALA A 165 14.73 12.58 27.50
CA ALA A 165 13.81 12.23 28.58
C ALA A 165 12.94 13.41 29.06
N SER A 166 13.29 14.65 28.70
CA SER A 166 12.57 15.89 29.06
C SER A 166 11.30 16.15 28.22
N VAL A 167 10.94 15.26 27.30
CA VAL A 167 9.73 15.36 26.46
C VAL A 167 8.51 14.69 27.13
N TYR A 168 8.68 14.12 28.32
CA TYR A 168 7.62 13.55 29.16
C TYR A 168 7.52 14.25 30.51
#